data_AF-A0AA96N2L4-F1
#
_entry.id   AF-A0AA96N2L4-F1
#
_cell.length_a   1.000
_cell.length_b   1.000
_cell.length_c   1.000
_cell.angle_alpha   90.00
_cell.angle_beta   90.00
_cell.angle_gamma   90.00
#
_symmetry.space_group_name_H-M   'P 1'
#
loop_
_entity.id
_entity.type
_entity.pdbx_description
1 polymer ?
#
loop_
_entity_poly.entity_id
_entity_poly.type
_entity_poly.pdbx_seq_one_letter_code
_entity_poly.pdbx_strand_id
1 'polypeptide(L)' 'MIYIILGVVCSSISLIFLFMDVRQANSTKEKWLALLEHLMEPFVGFTALFYLGILLILFGWIG' A
#
# COMPACT_ATOMS: atom_id res chain seq x y z
N MET A 1 -18.77 7.07 5.56
CA MET A 1 -17.66 8.01 5.91
C MET A 1 -16.52 7.38 6.72
N ILE A 2 -16.75 6.76 7.90
CA ILE A 2 -15.67 6.17 8.72
C ILE A 2 -14.81 5.15 7.96
N TYR A 3 -15.43 4.30 7.13
CA TYR A 3 -14.71 3.32 6.30
C TYR A 3 -13.77 3.96 5.26
N ILE A 4 -14.17 5.10 4.69
CA ILE A 4 -13.31 5.85 3.77
C ILE A 4 -12.08 6.37 4.51
N ILE A 5 -12.27 6.95 5.70
CA ILE A 5 -11.17 7.49 6.52
C ILE A 5 -10.20 6.36 6.92
N LEU A 6 -10.72 5.23 7.39
CA LEU A 6 -9.93 4.04 7.70
C LEU A 6 -9.16 3.50 6.49
N GLY A 7 -9.81 3.47 5.32
CA GLY A 7 -9.18 3.02 4.09
C GLY A 7 -8.05 3.96 3.64
N VAL A 8 -8.26 5.28 3.73
CA VAL A 8 -7.21 6.29 3.44
C VAL A 8 -6.03 6.13 4.40
N VAL A 9 -6.27 5.94 5.69
CA VAL A 9 -5.20 5.75 6.68
C VAL A 9 -4.40 4.46 6.39
N CYS A 10 -5.07 3.33 6.14
CA CYS A 10 -4.40 2.08 5.81
C CYS A 10 -3.56 2.19 4.54
N SER A 11 -4.12 2.80 3.49
CA SER A 11 -3.43 2.97 2.21
C SER A 11 -2.21 3.90 2.36
N SER A 12 -2.34 4.98 3.13
CA SER A 12 -1.25 5.93 3.42
C SER A 12 -0.09 5.30 4.19
N ILE A 13 -0.39 4.48 5.20
CA ILE A 13 0.64 3.77 5.98
C ILE A 13 1.42 2.81 5.09
N SER A 14 0.73 2.04 4.24
CA SER A 14 1.41 1.15 3.29
C SER A 14 2.31 1.93 2.32
N LEU A 15 1.84 3.08 1.84
CA LEU A 15 2.60 3.93 0.95
C LEU A 15 3.87 4.49 1.61
N ILE A 16 3.79 4.86 2.90
CA ILE A 16 4.94 5.36 3.67
C ILE A 16 5.99 4.25 3.83
N PHE A 17 5.58 3.03 4.15
CA PHE A 17 6.49 1.89 4.25
C PHE A 17 7.16 1.59 2.91
N LEU A 18 6.40 1.54 1.82
CA LEU A 18 6.93 1.41 0.47
C LEU A 18 7.94 2.52 0.16
N PHE A 19 7.62 3.77 0.52
CA PHE A 19 8.51 4.90 0.28
C PHE A 19 9.78 4.83 1.13
N MET A 20 9.71 4.32 2.36
CA MET A 20 10.87 4.09 3.21
C MET A 20 11.78 2.99 2.62
N ASP A 21 11.22 1.86 2.20
CA ASP A 21 11.96 0.78 1.53
C ASP A 21 12.63 1.27 0.25
N VAL A 22 11.87 1.97 -0.60
CA VAL A 22 12.39 2.59 -1.82
C VAL A 22 13.47 3.60 -1.49
N ARG A 23 13.32 4.43 -0.45
CA ARG A 23 14.33 5.43 -0.07
C ARG A 23 15.61 4.78 0.47
N GLN A 24 15.50 3.63 1.13
CA GLN A 24 16.63 2.90 1.71
C GLN A 24 17.42 2.13 0.63
N ALA A 25 16.79 1.78 -0.49
CA ALA A 25 17.45 1.17 -1.64
C ALA A 25 18.37 2.16 -2.37
N ASN A 26 19.65 1.80 -2.52
CA ASN A 26 20.67 2.65 -3.14
C ASN A 26 20.62 2.60 -4.69
N SER A 27 20.02 1.56 -5.27
CA SER A 27 19.96 1.35 -6.72
C SER A 27 18.54 1.46 -7.28
N THR A 28 18.38 2.13 -8.42
CA THR A 28 17.10 2.25 -9.12
C THR A 28 16.49 0.89 -9.48
N LYS A 29 17.32 -0.13 -9.71
CA LYS A 29 16.86 -1.50 -9.97
C LYS A 29 16.24 -2.14 -8.73
N GLU A 30 16.83 -1.94 -7.55
CA GLU A 30 16.27 -2.45 -6.28
C GLU A 30 14.95 -1.76 -5.93
N LYS A 31 14.85 -0.46 -6.19
CA LYS A 31 13.59 0.29 -6.04
C LYS A 31 12.47 -0.29 -6.89
N TRP A 32 12.76 -0.59 -8.16
CA TRP A 32 11.80 -1.20 -9.08
C TRP A 32 11.44 -2.61 -8.68
N LEU A 33 12.40 -3.38 -8.15
CA LEU A 33 12.17 -4.74 -7.71
C LEU A 33 11.29 -4.78 -6.45
N ALA A 34 11.56 -3.92 -5.46
CA ALA A 34 10.73 -3.78 -4.27
C ALA A 34 9.30 -3.32 -4.60
N LEU A 35 9.14 -2.42 -5.58
CA LEU A 35 7.83 -2.01 -6.10
C LEU A 35 7.08 -3.16 -6.79
N LEU A 36 7.78 -3.95 -7.61
CA LEU A 36 7.21 -5.10 -8.29
C LEU A 36 6.83 -6.21 -7.32
N GLU A 37 7.66 -6.47 -6.31
CA GLU A 37 7.41 -7.44 -5.25
C GLU A 37 6.21 -7.00 -4.40
N HIS A 38 6.14 -5.72 -4.05
CA HIS A 38 4.96 -5.12 -3.43
C HIS A 38 3.71 -5.25 -4.32
N LEU A 39 3.81 -5.13 -5.64
CA LEU A 39 2.64 -5.29 -6.53
C LEU A 39 2.25 -6.75 -6.79
N MET A 40 3.22 -7.66 -6.89
CA MET A 40 3.01 -9.09 -7.21
C MET A 40 2.63 -9.93 -6.01
N GLU A 41 2.95 -9.50 -4.78
CA GLU A 41 2.67 -10.26 -3.56
C GLU A 41 1.56 -9.59 -2.73
N PRO A 42 0.28 -9.70 -3.14
CA PRO A 42 -0.85 -9.07 -2.46
C PRO A 42 -1.09 -9.59 -1.03
N PHE A 43 -0.47 -10.71 -0.65
CA PHE A 43 -0.62 -11.35 0.65
C PHE A 43 0.59 -11.17 1.59
N VAL A 44 1.62 -10.42 1.17
CA VAL A 44 2.84 -10.24 1.97
C VAL A 44 2.87 -8.85 2.59
N GLY A 45 2.89 -8.79 3.92
CA GLY A 45 3.18 -7.58 4.71
C GLY A 45 2.23 -6.41 4.46
N PHE A 46 2.80 -5.23 4.20
CA PHE A 46 2.08 -3.96 4.06
C PHE A 46 1.24 -3.88 2.78
N THR A 47 1.57 -4.67 1.75
CA THR A 47 0.78 -4.73 0.51
C THR A 47 -0.68 -5.09 0.76
N ALA A 48 -0.92 -6.05 1.67
CA ALA A 48 -2.28 -6.45 2.03
C ALA A 48 -3.07 -5.28 2.63
N LEU A 49 -2.42 -4.40 3.42
CA LEU A 49 -3.04 -3.18 3.96
C LEU A 49 -3.37 -2.17 2.87
N PHE A 50 -2.56 -2.09 1.80
CA PHE A 50 -2.86 -1.23 0.65
C PHE A 50 -4.14 -1.68 -0.06
N TYR A 51 -4.23 -2.98 -0.41
CA TYR A 51 -5.42 -3.54 -1.06
C TYR A 51 -6.66 -3.48 -0.15
N LEU A 52 -6.51 -3.77 1.14
CA LEU A 52 -7.59 -3.62 2.13
C LEU A 52 -8.06 -2.16 2.22
N GLY A 53 -7.13 -1.20 2.21
CA GLY A 53 -7.45 0.22 2.23
C GLY A 53 -8.25 0.66 1.01
N ILE A 54 -7.85 0.22 -0.19
CA ILE A 54 -8.60 0.46 -1.43
C ILE A 54 -10.00 -0.16 -1.35
N LEU A 55 -10.11 -1.40 -0.85
CA LEU A 55 -11.38 -2.10 -0.70
C LEU A 55 -12.34 -1.33 0.23
N LEU A 56 -11.83 -0.82 1.36
CA LEU A 56 -12.58 -0.03 2.35
C LEU A 56 -13.04 1.31 1.78
N ILE A 57 -12.21 1.96 0.95
CA ILE A 57 -12.61 3.19 0.24
C ILE A 57 -13.74 2.88 -0.73
N LEU A 58 -13.63 1.80 -1.51
CA LEU A 58 -14.65 1.38 -2.48
C LEU A 58 -15.98 1.05 -1.79
N PHE A 59 -15.92 0.26 -0.70
CA PHE A 59 -17.10 -0.08 0.09
C PHE A 59 -17.73 1.15 0.75
N GLY A 60 -16.89 2.04 1.30
CA GLY A 60 -17.35 3.28 1.93
C GLY A 60 -17.90 4.32 0.96
N TRP A 61 -17.61 4.19 -0.34
CA TRP A 61 -18.16 5.03 -1.41
C TRP A 61 -19.47 4.48 -1.98
N ILE A 62 -19.59 3.15 -2.06
CA ILE A 62 -20.79 2.46 -2.56
C ILE A 62 -21.91 2.43 -1.50
N GLY A 63 -21.55 2.38 -0.21
CA GLY A 63 -22.48 2.30 0.92
C GLY A 63 -22.84 3.64 1.56
#